data_AF-A0A7S4A8Y0-F1
#
_entry.id   AF-A0A7S4A8Y0-F1
#
_cell.length_a   1.000
_cell.length_b   1.000
_cell.length_c   1.000
_cell.angle_alpha   90.00
_cell.angle_beta   90.00
_cell.angle_gamma   90.00
#
_symmetry.space_group_name_H-M   'P 1'
#
loop_
_entity.id
_entity.type
_entity.pdbx_description
1 polymer ?
#
loop_
_entity_poly.entity_id
_entity_poly.type
_entity_poly.pdbx_seq_one_letter_code
_entity_poly.pdbx_strand_id
1 'polypeptide(L)'
;MAPLTKEFCLSLTSFDDEIDQPKTIIAPLSECRIAAPRQVSFGADVYVYEVLNRGDYTPEEIEESWFNRNDMRRMKQGTRAEAKLVESGLLVQGKEVSIRGLESRTRDGIRRKRRNRMNAYGAVFFEIDCQDEERFVDEKLIADAYFVYSENCAMEAQMIGKRDEHDAMQIFQNKTNDFFGKKFCQSIVDLSTTNGSLASSAA
;
A
#
# COMPACT_ATOMS: atom_id res chain seq x y z
N MET A 1 4.58 38.72 23.29
CA MET A 1 3.71 38.33 22.16
C MET A 1 4.49 37.35 21.31
N ALA A 2 4.13 36.07 21.35
CA ALA A 2 4.81 35.03 20.58
C ALA A 2 4.35 35.07 19.11
N PRO A 3 5.25 34.95 18.12
CA PRO A 3 4.85 34.95 16.72
C PRO A 3 4.08 33.67 16.41
N LEU A 4 2.88 33.84 15.82
CA LEU A 4 2.10 32.78 15.22
C LEU A 4 2.96 32.04 14.18
N THR A 5 3.40 30.83 14.52
CA THR A 5 4.04 29.94 13.56
C THR A 5 3.04 29.66 12.45
N LYS A 6 3.26 30.26 11.27
CA LYS A 6 2.59 29.89 10.03
C LYS A 6 2.64 28.38 9.93
N GLU A 7 1.48 27.73 9.96
CA GLU A 7 1.38 26.31 9.67
C GLU A 7 1.92 26.09 8.26
N PHE A 8 3.18 25.66 8.17
CA PHE A 8 3.75 25.14 6.95
C PHE A 8 2.90 23.94 6.57
N CYS A 9 1.95 24.16 5.65
CA CYS A 9 1.41 23.12 4.80
C CYS A 9 2.62 22.58 4.03
N LEU A 10 3.22 21.51 4.57
CA LEU A 10 4.07 20.60 3.81
C LEU A 10 3.17 19.98 2.74
N SER A 11 2.98 20.73 1.67
CA SER A 11 2.66 20.21 0.36
C SER A 11 3.64 19.08 0.13
N LEU A 12 3.16 17.84 0.24
CA LEU A 12 3.80 16.66 -0.32
C LEU A 12 3.90 16.89 -1.82
N THR A 13 4.86 17.71 -2.23
CA THR A 13 5.38 17.70 -3.58
C THR A 13 6.14 16.39 -3.69
N SER A 14 5.82 15.66 -4.76
CA SER A 14 6.53 14.48 -5.22
C SER A 14 8.03 14.76 -5.14
N PHE A 15 8.72 14.09 -4.23
CA PHE A 15 10.17 14.04 -4.25
C PHE A 15 10.48 13.00 -5.33
N ASP A 16 10.60 13.49 -6.57
CA ASP A 16 11.04 12.66 -7.67
C ASP A 16 12.51 12.30 -7.42
N ASP A 17 12.77 11.00 -7.57
CA ASP A 17 13.97 10.27 -7.26
C ASP A 17 15.21 10.81 -7.98
N GLU A 18 16.28 11.10 -7.22
CA GLU A 18 17.64 11.11 -7.74
C GLU A 18 18.65 10.81 -6.62
N ILE A 19 18.71 9.54 -6.18
CA ILE A 19 19.86 9.02 -5.44
C ILE A 19 20.21 7.63 -5.98
N ASP A 20 21.06 7.64 -6.99
CA ASP A 20 21.71 6.46 -7.53
C ASP A 20 23.00 6.23 -6.73
N GLN A 21 22.90 5.53 -5.58
CA GLN A 21 24.06 4.92 -4.93
C GLN A 21 23.72 3.52 -4.39
N PRO A 22 24.56 2.50 -4.69
CA PRO A 22 24.35 1.14 -4.19
C PRO A 22 24.66 1.08 -2.69
N LYS A 23 23.63 1.12 -1.84
CA LYS A 23 23.75 0.77 -0.41
C LYS A 23 23.57 -0.73 -0.22
N THR A 24 24.66 -1.41 0.10
CA THR A 24 24.68 -2.80 0.55
C THR A 24 24.06 -2.88 1.94
N ILE A 25 22.77 -3.22 2.02
CA ILE A 25 22.08 -3.49 3.28
C ILE A 25 22.40 -4.93 3.70
N ILE A 26 23.32 -5.08 4.66
CA ILE A 26 23.61 -6.37 5.30
C ILE A 26 22.67 -6.50 6.50
N ALA A 27 21.56 -7.21 6.33
CA ALA A 27 20.68 -7.57 7.44
C ALA A 27 21.25 -8.79 8.20
N PRO A 28 21.22 -8.82 9.55
CA PRO A 28 21.66 -9.98 10.32
C PRO A 28 20.61 -11.09 10.19
N LEU A 29 20.98 -12.18 9.50
CA LEU A 29 20.15 -13.37 9.38
C LEU A 29 20.24 -14.19 10.66
N SER A 30 19.09 -14.40 11.30
CA SER A 30 18.90 -15.34 12.40
C SER A 30 19.44 -16.71 12.03
N GLU A 31 20.26 -17.29 12.91
CA GLU A 31 20.86 -18.61 12.76
C GLU A 31 19.77 -19.70 12.80
N CYS A 32 19.28 -20.09 11.63
CA CYS A 32 18.39 -21.21 11.46
C CYS A 32 19.16 -22.41 10.90
N ARG A 33 19.03 -23.53 11.60
CA ARG A 33 19.67 -24.84 11.37
C ARG A 33 19.78 -25.18 9.88
N ILE A 34 20.98 -25.63 9.48
CA ILE A 34 21.41 -25.91 8.10
C ILE A 34 20.58 -27.08 7.51
N ALA A 35 19.39 -26.76 7.01
CA ALA A 35 18.80 -27.49 5.89
C ALA A 35 19.64 -27.19 4.64
N ALA A 36 19.69 -28.11 3.67
CA ALA A 36 20.41 -27.91 2.41
C ALA A 36 20.14 -26.48 1.87
N PRO A 37 21.18 -25.77 1.39
CA PRO A 37 21.02 -24.38 0.96
C PRO A 37 19.88 -24.33 -0.05
N ARG A 38 18.80 -23.63 0.29
CA ARG A 38 17.71 -23.37 -0.64
C ARG A 38 18.32 -22.61 -1.81
N GLN A 39 18.56 -23.31 -2.92
CA GLN A 39 19.07 -22.71 -4.13
C GLN A 39 17.90 -22.14 -4.91
N VAL A 40 17.95 -20.84 -5.16
CA VAL A 40 17.09 -20.20 -6.15
C VAL A 40 17.65 -20.56 -7.51
N SER A 41 16.90 -21.34 -8.28
CA SER A 41 17.16 -21.53 -9.70
C SER A 41 16.12 -20.73 -10.47
N PHE A 42 16.54 -20.09 -11.55
CA PHE A 42 15.61 -19.47 -12.48
C PHE A 42 15.15 -20.54 -13.48
N GLY A 43 13.90 -20.43 -13.93
CA GLY A 43 13.42 -21.27 -15.03
C GLY A 43 14.31 -21.10 -16.26
N ALA A 44 14.49 -22.18 -17.03
CA ALA A 44 15.28 -22.14 -18.26
C ALA A 44 14.72 -21.15 -19.29
N ASP A 45 13.40 -20.93 -19.26
CA ASP A 45 12.70 -20.00 -20.14
C ASP A 45 12.36 -18.72 -19.39
N VAL A 46 13.00 -17.62 -19.80
CA VAL A 46 12.70 -16.27 -19.32
C VAL A 46 12.01 -15.50 -20.45
N TYR A 47 10.74 -15.13 -20.24
CA TYR A 47 10.02 -14.26 -21.15
C TYR A 47 10.20 -12.82 -20.70
N VAL A 48 10.75 -11.99 -21.59
CA VAL A 48 10.81 -10.54 -21.38
C VAL A 48 9.65 -9.92 -22.15
N TYR A 49 8.81 -9.18 -21.45
CA TYR A 49 7.75 -8.38 -22.05
C TYR A 49 8.16 -6.92 -22.00
N GLU A 50 8.09 -6.24 -23.14
CA GLU A 50 8.19 -4.79 -23.17
C GLU A 50 6.92 -4.20 -22.56
N VAL A 51 7.09 -3.36 -21.54
CA VAL A 51 5.99 -2.63 -20.92
C VAL A 51 5.99 -1.23 -21.55
N LEU A 52 4.89 -0.87 -22.21
CA LEU A 52 4.72 0.46 -22.80
C LEU A 52 4.95 1.54 -21.75
N ASN A 53 5.76 2.55 -22.08
CA ASN A 53 5.89 3.71 -21.23
C ASN A 53 4.57 4.50 -21.29
N ARG A 54 4.18 5.14 -20.19
CA ARG A 54 3.02 6.05 -20.16
C ARG A 54 3.09 7.14 -21.24
N GLY A 55 4.30 7.59 -21.60
CA GLY A 55 4.52 8.58 -22.66
C GLY A 55 4.22 8.07 -24.07
N ASP A 56 4.17 6.76 -24.27
CA ASP A 56 3.94 6.13 -25.57
C ASP A 56 2.44 5.92 -25.86
N TYR A 57 1.57 6.13 -24.87
CA TYR A 57 0.12 6.01 -25.03
C TYR A 57 -0.43 7.20 -25.82
N THR A 58 -1.33 6.89 -26.76
CA THR A 58 -2.12 7.90 -27.44
C THR A 58 -3.05 8.62 -26.46
N PRO A 59 -3.44 9.89 -26.71
CA PRO A 59 -4.36 10.61 -25.85
C PRO A 59 -5.71 9.88 -25.72
N GLU A 60 -6.16 9.19 -26.77
CA GLU A 60 -7.37 8.35 -26.77
C GLU A 60 -7.22 7.18 -25.80
N GLU A 61 -6.12 6.43 -25.83
CA GLU A 61 -5.87 5.33 -24.89
C GLU A 61 -5.72 5.82 -23.45
N ILE A 62 -5.17 7.02 -23.25
CA ILE A 62 -5.09 7.65 -21.92
C ILE A 62 -6.51 7.99 -21.42
N GLU A 63 -7.40 8.47 -22.30
CA GLU A 63 -8.79 8.75 -21.96
C GLU A 63 -9.59 7.48 -21.68
N GLU A 64 -9.33 6.41 -22.43
CA GLU A 64 -9.92 5.08 -22.25
C GLU A 64 -9.27 4.25 -21.12
N SER A 65 -8.21 4.76 -20.49
CA SER A 65 -7.59 4.11 -19.34
C SER A 65 -8.60 3.97 -18.18
N TRP A 66 -8.41 2.96 -17.32
CA TRP A 66 -9.36 2.64 -16.25
C TRP A 66 -9.75 3.82 -15.37
N PHE A 67 -8.82 4.76 -15.11
CA PHE A 67 -9.11 5.97 -14.36
C PHE A 67 -8.36 7.16 -14.92
N ASN A 68 -9.10 8.12 -15.47
CA ASN A 68 -8.53 9.40 -15.88
C ASN A 68 -8.22 10.30 -14.65
N ARG A 69 -7.57 11.44 -14.92
CA ARG A 69 -7.18 12.39 -13.87
C ARG A 69 -8.37 12.95 -13.08
N ASN A 70 -9.53 13.12 -13.73
CA ASN A 70 -10.74 13.64 -13.09
C ASN A 70 -11.34 12.58 -12.15
N ASP A 71 -11.37 11.31 -12.55
CA ASP A 71 -11.83 10.21 -11.72
C ASP A 71 -10.92 10.03 -10.50
N MET A 72 -9.60 10.07 -10.69
CA MET A 72 -8.65 10.06 -9.57
C MET A 72 -8.88 11.23 -8.60
N ARG A 73 -9.22 12.41 -9.11
CA ARG A 73 -9.56 13.57 -8.27
C ARG A 73 -10.87 13.34 -7.51
N ARG A 74 -11.91 12.84 -8.19
CA ARG A 74 -13.22 12.54 -7.59
C ARG A 74 -13.11 11.48 -6.50
N MET A 75 -12.37 10.39 -6.74
CA MET A 75 -12.10 9.36 -5.73
C MET A 75 -11.41 9.95 -4.51
N LYS A 76 -10.34 10.75 -4.71
CA LYS A 76 -9.66 11.44 -3.60
C LYS A 76 -10.58 12.38 -2.81
N GLN A 77 -11.51 13.07 -3.49
CA GLN A 77 -12.50 13.93 -2.84
C GLN A 77 -13.53 13.11 -2.05
N GLY A 78 -14.00 12.00 -2.62
CA GLY A 78 -14.90 11.03 -1.96
C GLY A 78 -14.29 10.50 -0.66
N THR A 79 -13.08 9.95 -0.72
CA THR A 79 -12.36 9.44 0.47
C THR A 79 -12.18 10.51 1.55
N ARG A 80 -11.96 11.79 1.16
CA ARG A 80 -11.87 12.90 2.12
C ARG A 80 -13.22 13.23 2.76
N ALA A 81 -14.31 13.17 1.98
CA ALA A 81 -15.65 13.39 2.50
C ALA A 81 -16.04 12.27 3.47
N GLU A 82 -15.77 11.02 3.13
CA GLU A 82 -15.99 9.85 4.00
C GLU A 82 -15.21 9.98 5.31
N ALA A 83 -13.92 10.36 5.25
CA ALA A 83 -13.12 10.57 6.46
C ALA A 83 -13.72 11.65 7.39
N LYS A 84 -14.31 12.72 6.82
CA LYS A 84 -15.04 13.73 7.61
C LYS A 84 -16.31 13.17 8.24
N LEU A 85 -17.03 12.27 7.56
CA LEU A 85 -18.20 11.61 8.12
C LEU A 85 -17.83 10.66 9.25
N VAL A 86 -16.68 9.98 9.16
CA VAL A 86 -16.11 9.18 10.26
C VAL A 86 -15.80 10.06 11.46
N GLU A 87 -15.12 11.20 11.24
CA GLU A 87 -14.81 12.16 12.32
C GLU A 87 -16.06 12.73 13.00
N SER A 88 -17.12 13.01 12.23
CA SER A 88 -18.37 13.51 12.80
C SER A 88 -19.21 12.42 13.46
N GLY A 89 -18.77 11.15 13.44
CA GLY A 89 -19.51 10.01 13.97
C GLY A 89 -20.75 9.63 13.16
N LEU A 90 -20.90 10.18 11.94
CA LEU A 90 -22.02 9.90 11.05
C LEU A 90 -21.79 8.62 10.22
N LEU A 91 -20.52 8.29 9.97
CA LEU A 91 -20.12 7.03 9.33
C LEU A 91 -19.56 6.09 10.39
N VAL A 92 -20.34 5.07 10.76
CA VAL A 92 -19.96 4.05 11.74
C VAL A 92 -19.56 2.77 11.00
N GLN A 93 -18.54 2.07 11.51
CA GLN A 93 -18.11 0.79 10.96
C GLN A 93 -19.26 -0.22 11.00
N GLY A 94 -19.62 -0.76 9.84
CA GLY A 94 -20.72 -1.70 9.67
C GLY A 94 -20.37 -2.78 8.66
N LYS A 95 -21.34 -3.66 8.36
CA LYS A 95 -21.15 -4.75 7.39
C LYS A 95 -20.89 -4.24 5.97
N GLU A 96 -21.49 -3.11 5.62
CA GLU A 96 -21.40 -2.51 4.26
C GLU A 96 -20.35 -1.41 4.16
N VAL A 97 -19.95 -0.81 5.28
CA VAL A 97 -19.06 0.34 5.32
C VAL A 97 -17.84 0.02 6.19
N SER A 98 -16.68 0.03 5.55
CA SER A 98 -15.40 -0.10 6.23
C SER A 98 -14.78 1.28 6.44
N ILE A 99 -14.42 1.58 7.69
CA ILE A 99 -13.61 2.76 8.02
C ILE A 99 -12.12 2.54 7.72
N ARG A 100 -11.76 1.31 7.35
CA ARG A 100 -10.37 0.92 7.16
C ARG A 100 -9.76 1.59 5.93
N GLY A 101 -8.56 2.12 6.08
CA GLY A 101 -7.91 2.97 5.06
C GLY A 101 -8.25 4.45 5.17
N LEU A 102 -9.24 4.84 5.99
CA LEU A 102 -9.56 6.25 6.28
C LEU A 102 -8.84 6.78 7.51
N GLU A 103 -8.16 5.95 8.30
CA GLU A 103 -7.56 6.32 9.58
C GLU A 103 -6.58 7.48 9.37
N SER A 104 -5.68 7.35 8.39
CA SER A 104 -4.70 8.39 8.03
C SER A 104 -5.29 9.62 7.32
N ARG A 105 -6.59 9.59 7.00
CA ARG A 105 -7.33 10.70 6.40
C ARG A 105 -8.11 11.51 7.43
N THR A 106 -8.34 10.95 8.61
CA THR A 106 -8.89 11.70 9.74
C THR A 106 -7.88 12.71 10.31
N ARG A 107 -8.34 13.80 10.91
CA ARG A 107 -7.53 14.83 11.58
C ARG A 107 -6.64 14.21 12.64
N ASP A 108 -7.19 13.30 13.43
CA ASP A 108 -6.42 12.65 14.51
C ASP A 108 -5.40 11.65 13.96
N GLY A 109 -5.75 10.88 12.93
CA GLY A 109 -4.77 10.02 12.27
C GLY A 109 -3.66 10.80 11.56
N ILE A 110 -3.98 11.93 10.91
CA ILE A 110 -3.00 12.85 10.32
C ILE A 110 -2.08 13.40 11.41
N ARG A 111 -2.64 13.89 12.52
CA ARG A 111 -1.86 14.41 13.67
C ARG A 111 -0.97 13.34 14.28
N ARG A 112 -1.49 12.14 14.51
CA ARG A 112 -0.74 10.99 15.05
C ARG A 112 0.40 10.62 14.12
N LYS A 113 0.14 10.44 12.82
CA LYS A 113 1.15 10.13 11.81
C LYS A 113 2.24 11.19 11.74
N ARG A 114 1.87 12.47 11.75
CA ARG A 114 2.82 13.59 11.74
C ARG A 114 3.67 13.60 13.00
N ARG A 115 3.06 13.43 14.17
CA ARG A 115 3.75 13.39 15.47
C ARG A 115 4.75 12.23 15.52
N ASN A 116 4.34 11.02 15.15
CA ASN A 116 5.21 9.85 15.19
C ASN A 116 6.43 10.03 14.27
N ARG A 117 6.24 10.57 13.05
CA ARG A 117 7.35 10.91 12.15
C ARG A 117 8.28 11.96 12.73
N MET A 118 7.72 13.05 13.24
CA MET A 118 8.51 14.15 13.79
C MET A 118 9.32 13.70 15.01
N ASN A 119 8.73 12.89 15.89
CA ASN A 119 9.43 12.36 17.05
C ASN A 119 10.54 11.39 16.64
N ALA A 120 10.28 10.47 15.70
CA ALA A 120 11.28 9.54 15.20
C ALA A 120 12.47 10.27 14.55
N TYR A 121 12.21 11.30 13.74
CA TYR A 121 13.28 12.12 13.15
C TYR A 121 14.02 12.94 14.21
N GLY A 122 13.30 13.54 15.17
CA GLY A 122 13.91 14.28 16.26
C GLY A 122 14.84 13.42 17.10
N ALA A 123 14.47 12.17 17.38
CA ALA A 123 15.30 11.23 18.13
C ALA A 123 16.57 10.83 17.37
N VAL A 124 16.44 10.53 16.07
CA VAL A 124 17.58 10.20 15.21
C VAL A 124 18.55 11.37 15.10
N PHE A 125 18.06 12.59 14.86
CA PHE A 125 18.94 13.76 14.75
C PHE A 125 19.61 14.09 16.08
N PHE A 126 18.87 13.98 17.19
CA PHE A 126 19.47 14.17 18.52
C PHE A 126 20.60 13.17 18.79
N GLU A 127 20.40 11.89 18.48
CA GLU A 127 21.45 10.87 18.63
C GLU A 127 22.67 11.16 17.74
N ILE A 128 22.45 11.57 16.48
CA ILE A 128 23.53 11.95 15.57
C ILE A 128 24.32 13.14 16.13
N ASP A 129 23.65 14.17 16.64
CA ASP A 129 24.28 15.35 17.23
C ASP A 129 25.13 14.96 18.47
N CYS A 130 24.61 14.08 19.34
CA CYS A 130 25.37 13.57 20.49
C CYS A 130 26.63 12.79 20.07
N GLN A 131 26.52 11.93 19.04
CA GLN A 131 27.66 11.18 18.52
C GLN A 131 28.74 12.10 17.92
N ASP A 132 28.33 13.17 17.23
CA ASP A 132 29.26 14.15 16.66
C ASP A 132 30.00 14.94 17.76
N GLU A 133 29.30 15.36 18.81
CA GLU A 133 29.90 16.03 19.98
C GLU A 133 30.93 15.14 20.70
N GLU A 134 30.66 13.84 20.83
CA GLU A 134 31.54 12.86 21.48
C GLU A 134 32.59 12.26 20.54
N ARG A 135 32.54 12.57 19.24
CA ARG A 135 33.47 12.12 18.18
C ARG A 135 33.53 10.59 18.00
N PHE A 136 32.39 9.92 18.07
CA PHE A 136 32.28 8.51 17.69
C PHE A 136 31.10 8.30 16.73
N VAL A 137 31.01 7.12 16.11
CA VAL A 137 29.89 6.75 15.23
C VAL A 137 29.41 5.35 15.60
N ASP A 138 28.15 5.24 15.98
CA ASP A 138 27.48 3.97 16.24
C ASP A 138 26.10 3.94 15.57
N GLU A 139 26.02 3.20 14.47
CA GLU A 139 24.79 3.02 13.69
C GLU A 139 23.70 2.30 14.49
N LYS A 140 24.06 1.47 15.48
CA LYS A 140 23.09 0.73 16.29
C LYS A 140 22.34 1.65 17.24
N LEU A 141 23.03 2.61 17.86
CA LEU A 141 22.37 3.60 18.73
C LEU A 141 21.39 4.49 17.95
N ILE A 142 21.74 4.88 16.73
CA ILE A 142 20.82 5.61 15.84
C ILE A 142 19.58 4.75 15.50
N ALA A 143 19.80 3.47 15.21
CA ALA A 143 18.70 2.54 14.95
C ALA A 143 17.81 2.35 16.18
N ASP A 144 18.40 2.22 17.37
CA ASP A 144 17.69 2.09 18.63
C ASP A 144 16.88 3.36 18.94
N ALA A 145 17.44 4.56 18.70
CA ALA A 145 16.74 5.84 18.84
C ALA A 145 15.50 5.93 17.93
N TYR A 146 15.59 5.42 16.69
CA TYR A 146 14.43 5.31 15.79
C TYR A 146 13.43 4.24 16.25
N PHE A 147 13.94 3.11 16.75
CA PHE A 147 13.15 1.95 17.16
C PHE A 147 12.14 2.32 18.26
N VAL A 148 12.57 3.11 19.25
CA VAL A 148 11.72 3.61 20.35
C VAL A 148 10.40 4.23 19.86
N TYR A 149 10.40 4.91 18.70
CA TYR A 149 9.20 5.55 18.16
C TYR A 149 8.47 4.73 17.10
N SER A 150 9.16 3.79 16.45
CA SER A 150 8.58 2.97 15.38
C SER A 150 7.97 1.65 15.88
N GLU A 151 8.41 1.13 17.03
CA GLU A 151 7.93 -0.14 17.61
C GLU A 151 6.40 -0.17 17.77
N ASN A 152 5.84 0.88 18.37
CA ASN A 152 4.38 1.00 18.57
C ASN A 152 3.63 0.99 17.22
N CYS A 153 4.18 1.64 16.19
CA CYS A 153 3.58 1.64 14.86
C CYS A 153 3.63 0.25 14.23
N ALA A 154 4.74 -0.47 14.39
CA ALA A 154 4.90 -1.84 13.90
C ALA A 154 3.94 -2.80 14.60
N MET A 155 3.79 -2.69 15.92
CA MET A 155 2.83 -3.47 16.70
C MET A 155 1.39 -3.18 16.28
N GLU A 156 1.01 -1.91 16.13
CA GLU A 156 -0.32 -1.51 15.65
C GLU A 156 -0.61 -2.10 14.25
N ALA A 157 0.36 -2.01 13.34
CA ALA A 157 0.25 -2.60 12.00
C ALA A 157 0.09 -4.12 12.04
N GLN A 158 0.85 -4.82 12.89
CA GLN A 158 0.72 -6.27 13.06
C GLN A 158 -0.66 -6.65 13.61
N MET A 159 -1.16 -5.91 14.59
CA MET A 159 -2.47 -6.12 15.19
C MET A 159 -3.60 -5.89 14.18
N ILE A 160 -3.48 -4.85 13.35
CA ILE A 160 -4.39 -4.61 12.23
C ILE A 160 -4.35 -5.81 11.27
N GLY A 161 -3.16 -6.19 10.79
CA GLY A 161 -2.98 -7.31 9.86
C GLY A 161 -3.64 -8.62 10.33
N LYS A 162 -3.51 -8.95 11.61
CA LYS A 162 -4.16 -10.13 12.20
C LYS A 162 -5.69 -10.06 12.20
N ARG A 163 -6.26 -8.87 12.44
CA ARG A 163 -7.72 -8.69 12.34
C ARG A 163 -8.18 -8.89 10.91
N ASP A 164 -7.40 -8.39 9.96
CA ASP A 164 -7.75 -8.46 8.54
C ASP A 164 -7.68 -9.88 8.00
N GLU A 165 -6.67 -10.63 8.44
CA GLU A 165 -6.55 -12.07 8.20
C GLU A 165 -7.81 -12.79 8.69
N HIS A 166 -8.22 -12.52 9.92
CA HIS A 166 -9.42 -13.11 10.50
C HIS A 166 -10.70 -12.71 9.75
N ASP A 167 -10.88 -11.43 9.41
CA ASP A 167 -12.04 -10.95 8.66
C ASP A 167 -12.10 -11.58 7.27
N ALA A 168 -10.95 -11.71 6.59
CA ALA A 168 -10.86 -12.40 5.31
C ALA A 168 -11.21 -13.90 5.42
N MET A 169 -10.74 -14.58 6.48
CA MET A 169 -11.11 -15.97 6.76
C MET A 169 -12.61 -16.13 6.99
N GLN A 170 -13.24 -15.22 7.72
CA GLN A 170 -14.69 -15.24 7.94
C GLN A 170 -15.46 -15.06 6.62
N ILE A 171 -15.05 -14.11 5.77
CA ILE A 171 -15.65 -13.91 4.45
C ILE A 171 -15.51 -15.18 3.60
N PHE A 172 -14.33 -15.82 3.62
CA PHE A 172 -14.09 -17.05 2.88
C PHE A 172 -14.99 -18.20 3.34
N GLN A 173 -15.15 -18.39 4.65
CA GLN A 173 -16.00 -19.44 5.20
C GLN A 173 -17.49 -19.20 4.88
N ASN A 174 -17.94 -17.94 4.99
CA ASN A 174 -19.33 -17.55 4.71
C ASN A 174 -19.71 -17.66 3.22
N LYS A 175 -18.74 -17.54 2.30
CA LYS A 175 -18.94 -17.68 0.84
C LYS A 175 -19.44 -19.05 0.40
N THR A 176 -19.43 -20.07 1.26
CA THR A 176 -20.08 -21.36 0.97
C THR A 176 -21.59 -21.24 0.69
N ASN A 177 -22.21 -20.10 1.04
CA ASN A 177 -23.61 -19.78 0.73
C ASN A 177 -23.81 -18.74 -0.39
N ASP A 178 -22.74 -18.20 -1.00
CA ASP A 178 -22.88 -17.21 -2.07
C ASP A 178 -23.24 -17.89 -3.41
N PHE A 179 -24.55 -17.95 -3.64
CA PHE A 179 -25.24 -18.47 -4.82
C PHE A 179 -24.66 -17.98 -6.17
N PHE A 180 -23.97 -16.83 -6.20
CA PHE A 180 -23.44 -16.23 -7.42
C PHE A 180 -22.16 -16.90 -7.96
N GLY A 181 -21.36 -17.54 -7.10
CA GLY A 181 -20.03 -18.06 -7.49
C GLY A 181 -20.05 -19.29 -8.40
N LYS A 182 -21.08 -20.15 -8.30
CA LYS A 182 -21.14 -21.38 -9.11
C LYS A 182 -21.65 -21.16 -10.52
N LYS A 183 -22.53 -20.18 -10.75
CA LYS A 183 -23.16 -19.99 -12.08
C LYS A 183 -22.37 -19.10 -13.03
N PHE A 184 -21.63 -18.11 -12.51
CA PHE A 184 -20.91 -17.16 -13.37
C PHE A 184 -19.72 -17.80 -14.11
N CYS A 185 -19.00 -18.73 -13.46
CA CYS A 185 -17.92 -19.46 -14.13
C CYS A 185 -18.42 -20.52 -15.12
N GLN A 186 -19.65 -21.03 -14.98
CA GLN A 186 -20.23 -21.97 -15.95
C GLN A 186 -20.62 -21.27 -17.26
N SER A 187 -21.14 -20.04 -17.22
CA SER A 187 -21.60 -19.35 -18.44
C SER A 187 -20.48 -18.86 -19.37
N ILE A 188 -19.25 -18.65 -18.87
CA ILE A 188 -18.13 -18.20 -19.71
C ILE A 188 -17.55 -19.35 -20.55
N VAL A 189 -17.63 -20.59 -20.06
CA VAL A 189 -17.13 -21.76 -20.80
C VAL A 189 -18.07 -22.14 -21.95
N ASP A 190 -19.39 -21.96 -21.77
CA ASP A 190 -20.40 -22.39 -22.76
C ASP A 190 -20.49 -21.49 -24.03
N LEU A 191 -19.95 -20.27 -24.00
CA LEU A 191 -19.95 -19.34 -25.15
C LEU A 191 -18.98 -19.74 -26.28
N SER A 192 -18.15 -20.78 -26.08
CA SER A 192 -17.17 -21.24 -27.07
C SER A 192 -17.68 -22.34 -28.02
N THR A 193 -18.91 -22.85 -27.84
CA THR A 193 -19.39 -24.04 -28.57
C THR A 193 -20.44 -23.76 -29.67
N THR A 194 -20.83 -22.51 -29.91
CA THR A 194 -21.94 -22.16 -30.84
C THR A 194 -21.49 -21.55 -32.17
N ASN A 195 -20.36 -21.96 -32.73
CA ASN A 195 -19.97 -21.61 -34.11
C ASN A 195 -19.73 -22.87 -34.94
N GLY A 196 -20.75 -23.34 -35.67
CA GLY A 196 -20.59 -24.47 -36.57
C GLY A 196 -21.86 -25.03 -37.23
N SER A 197 -22.80 -24.19 -37.68
CA SER A 197 -23.84 -24.65 -38.61
C SER A 197 -24.24 -23.52 -39.55
N LEU A 198 -23.32 -23.19 -40.47
CA LEU A 198 -23.66 -22.42 -41.67
C LEU A 198 -24.02 -23.42 -42.76
N ALA A 199 -25.31 -23.48 -43.04
CA ALA A 199 -25.92 -24.28 -44.07
C ALA A 199 -25.35 -23.93 -45.46
N SER A 200 -24.80 -24.92 -46.14
CA SER A 200 -24.53 -24.90 -47.57
C SER A 200 -25.81 -25.25 -48.32
N SER A 201 -26.47 -24.24 -48.88
CA SER A 201 -27.56 -24.38 -49.85
C SER A 201 -27.28 -23.49 -51.07
N ALA A 202 -26.72 -24.10 -52.11
CA ALA A 202 -26.76 -23.64 -53.50
C ALA A 202 -26.70 -24.93 -54.35
N ALA A 203 -27.79 -25.33 -55.01
CA ALA A 203 -28.29 -24.84 -56.31
C ALA A 203 -27.38 -25.28 -57.47
#